data_AF-A0A515CW58-F1
#
_entry.id   AF-A0A515CW58-F1
#
_cell.length_a   1.000
_cell.length_b   1.000
_cell.length_c   1.000
_cell.angle_alpha   90.00
_cell.angle_beta   90.00
_cell.angle_gamma   90.00
#
_symmetry.space_group_name_H-M   'P 1'
#
loop_
_entity.id
_entity.type
_entity.pdbx_description
1 polymer ?
#
loop_
_entity_poly.entity_id
_entity_poly.type
_entity_poly.pdbx_seq_one_letter_code
_entity_poly.pdbx_strand_id
1 'polypeptide(L)'
;MADLKKQFSELKKNLKNRFWRLNNLYFITDKSGKKVKFRMTPEQLEYFEGVHTRNIILKARQLGFTTLVCIVQLDAALFESAKCALIAHTLNDAKRLFREKVKYAYDNLPALIRKANPAKNDAVGELVFNNGGSLYVSTSFRGGTLRYLHVSEFGKICAKYPDKAREIVTGAFEAVSTDCFTTIESTAEGRAGYFFDYCQTAEKAQLQGKTLSNLDWKFFFFTWWKNPQYAIDPVESLPERLVDYFNELEAKHGVTLNERQKAWYLAKEKTLGDDMKREYPSIPAEAFQQSVEGAYYAKQFRWLYTNKRIGSLPDNSHLPVHTFWDIGVGDSTAIWFVREVGEEFHVIDYYENSGEGLRHYMKVLKDRGYEYGEHWGPHDIENREFGSDAKSRKELAREGYEIDGQVYSMTFKVVPKVGVDTGIESVREILPKCVFDDEKCAEGISHLEGYRKEWDDKRGCWKDKPLHDHTSHGSDGFRYFAVAKNNHKQVGAVFF
;
A
#
# COMPACT_ATOMS: atom_id res chain seq x y z
N MET A 1 5.60 43.84 -41.59
CA MET A 1 5.90 42.56 -42.27
C MET A 1 7.15 41.86 -41.72
N ALA A 2 8.30 42.54 -41.59
CA ALA A 2 9.53 41.92 -41.03
C ALA A 2 9.39 41.48 -39.57
N ASP A 3 8.75 42.29 -38.72
CA ASP A 3 8.52 41.98 -37.31
C ASP A 3 7.58 40.79 -37.10
N LEU A 4 6.50 40.69 -37.87
CA LEU A 4 5.57 39.56 -37.86
C LEU A 4 6.25 38.24 -38.30
N LYS A 5 7.14 38.30 -39.30
CA LYS A 5 7.96 37.14 -39.72
C LYS A 5 8.93 36.71 -38.62
N LYS A 6 9.53 37.67 -37.90
CA LYS A 6 10.42 37.41 -36.77
C LYS A 6 9.67 36.74 -35.60
N GLN A 7 8.52 37.29 -35.21
CA GLN A 7 7.65 36.72 -34.17
C GLN A 7 7.16 35.31 -34.53
N PHE A 8 6.78 35.07 -35.79
CA PHE A 8 6.37 33.74 -36.23
C PHE A 8 7.54 32.74 -36.23
N SER A 9 8.73 33.16 -36.65
CA SER A 9 9.94 32.34 -36.62
C SER A 9 10.32 31.97 -35.17
N GLU A 10 10.21 32.92 -34.25
CA GLU A 10 10.47 32.70 -32.82
C GLU A 10 9.45 31.75 -32.20
N LEU A 11 8.15 31.93 -32.51
CA LEU A 11 7.10 31.00 -32.09
C LEU A 11 7.38 29.58 -32.62
N LYS A 12 7.75 29.43 -33.90
CA LYS A 12 8.09 28.13 -34.49
C LYS A 12 9.28 27.47 -33.79
N LYS A 13 10.31 28.24 -33.42
CA LYS A 13 11.45 27.74 -32.64
C LYS A 13 10.99 27.24 -31.25
N ASN A 14 10.19 28.04 -30.57
CA ASN A 14 9.67 27.75 -29.24
C ASN A 14 8.75 26.52 -29.23
N LEU A 15 7.90 26.35 -30.25
CA LEU A 15 7.02 25.18 -30.37
C LEU A 15 7.77 23.86 -30.58
N LYS A 16 9.03 23.86 -31.02
CA LYS A 16 9.84 22.63 -31.06
C LYS A 16 10.29 22.18 -29.68
N ASN A 17 10.39 23.09 -28.72
CA ASN A 17 10.87 22.79 -27.37
C ASN A 17 9.70 22.35 -26.47
N ARG A 18 9.66 21.06 -26.11
CA ARG A 18 8.61 20.48 -25.25
C ARG A 18 8.51 21.18 -23.89
N PHE A 19 9.64 21.44 -23.23
CA PHE A 19 9.65 22.14 -21.96
C PHE A 19 9.04 23.54 -22.07
N TRP A 20 9.36 24.28 -23.14
CA TRP A 20 8.76 25.57 -23.41
C TRP A 20 7.25 25.44 -23.65
N ARG A 21 6.80 24.48 -24.45
CA ARG A 21 5.37 24.27 -24.73
C ARG A 21 4.58 24.02 -23.45
N LEU A 22 5.02 23.05 -22.65
CA LEU A 22 4.35 22.68 -21.40
C LEU A 22 4.19 23.88 -20.48
N ASN A 23 5.23 24.70 -20.32
CA ASN A 23 5.19 25.86 -19.42
C ASN A 23 4.52 27.10 -20.04
N ASN A 24 4.28 27.18 -21.36
CA ASN A 24 3.81 28.43 -21.99
C ASN A 24 2.45 28.35 -22.70
N LEU A 25 1.99 27.16 -23.08
CA LEU A 25 0.78 26.99 -23.90
C LEU A 25 -0.48 26.66 -23.09
N TYR A 26 -0.34 25.95 -21.98
CA TYR A 26 -1.47 25.36 -21.27
C TYR A 26 -1.96 26.26 -20.14
N PHE A 27 -3.26 26.24 -19.89
CA PHE A 27 -3.91 26.93 -18.77
C PHE A 27 -4.59 25.91 -17.87
N ILE A 28 -4.55 26.17 -16.57
CA ILE A 28 -5.18 25.37 -15.53
C ILE A 28 -5.96 26.26 -14.58
N THR A 29 -6.81 25.64 -13.78
CA THR A 29 -7.43 26.28 -12.61
C THR A 29 -6.52 26.08 -11.40
N ASP A 30 -6.12 27.17 -10.75
CA ASP A 30 -5.32 27.13 -9.52
C ASP A 30 -6.16 26.73 -8.29
N LYS A 31 -5.51 26.62 -7.12
CA LYS A 31 -6.17 26.26 -5.85
C LYS A 31 -7.23 27.28 -5.41
N SER A 32 -7.22 28.51 -5.94
CA SER A 32 -8.21 29.56 -5.68
C SER A 32 -9.35 29.59 -6.69
N GLY A 33 -9.36 28.68 -7.67
CA GLY A 33 -10.37 28.64 -8.72
C GLY A 33 -10.07 29.56 -9.90
N LYS A 34 -8.90 30.21 -9.97
CA LYS A 34 -8.56 31.17 -11.03
C LYS A 34 -7.87 30.48 -12.21
N LYS A 35 -8.18 30.96 -13.42
CA LYS A 35 -7.48 30.55 -14.64
C LYS A 35 -6.07 31.14 -14.64
N VAL A 36 -5.07 30.27 -14.60
CA VAL A 36 -3.66 30.65 -14.65
C VAL A 36 -2.93 29.84 -15.73
N LYS A 37 -1.83 30.39 -16.23
CA LYS A 37 -0.94 29.65 -17.13
C LYS A 37 -0.23 28.56 -16.32
N PHE A 38 -0.23 27.33 -16.83
CA PHE A 38 0.48 26.23 -16.20
C PHE A 38 1.98 26.51 -16.20
N ARG A 39 2.59 26.38 -15.03
CA ARG A 39 4.04 26.36 -14.82
C ARG A 39 4.34 25.18 -13.92
N MET A 40 5.34 24.39 -14.28
CA MET A 40 5.81 23.30 -13.44
C MET A 40 6.28 23.86 -12.10
N THR A 41 5.89 23.21 -11.02
CA THR A 41 6.51 23.44 -9.71
C THR A 41 7.91 22.80 -9.67
N PRO A 42 8.76 23.12 -8.69
CA PRO A 42 10.07 22.48 -8.56
C PRO A 42 10.01 20.94 -8.51
N GLU A 43 9.02 20.37 -7.82
CA GLU A 43 8.81 18.93 -7.73
C GLU A 43 8.42 18.32 -9.09
N GLN A 44 7.57 19.04 -9.83
CA GLN A 44 7.16 18.63 -11.17
C GLN A 44 8.30 18.73 -12.19
N LEU A 45 9.21 19.69 -12.01
CA LEU A 45 10.42 19.84 -12.79
C LEU A 45 11.40 18.68 -12.51
N GLU A 46 11.62 18.34 -11.24
CA GLU A 46 12.45 17.21 -10.81
C GLU A 46 11.98 15.90 -11.48
N TYR A 47 10.67 15.64 -11.50
CA TYR A 47 10.10 14.52 -12.24
C TYR A 47 10.30 14.62 -13.76
N PHE A 48 10.02 15.79 -14.35
CA PHE A 48 10.09 15.97 -15.80
C PHE A 48 11.51 15.76 -16.35
N GLU A 49 12.52 16.27 -15.65
CA GLU A 49 13.93 16.12 -16.01
C GLU A 49 14.44 14.70 -15.72
N GLY A 50 13.87 14.04 -14.72
CA GLY A 50 14.27 12.71 -14.28
C GLY A 50 13.52 11.55 -14.94
N VAL A 51 12.59 11.78 -15.87
CA VAL A 51 11.66 10.75 -16.34
C VAL A 51 12.37 9.51 -16.93
N HIS A 52 11.87 8.34 -16.58
CA HIS A 52 12.28 7.02 -17.09
C HIS A 52 11.12 6.37 -17.89
N THR A 53 11.31 5.22 -18.52
CA THR A 53 10.23 4.49 -19.20
C THR A 53 9.13 4.02 -18.23
N ARG A 54 9.49 3.66 -16.99
CA ARG A 54 8.54 3.32 -15.94
C ARG A 54 8.82 4.15 -14.70
N ASN A 55 7.84 4.93 -14.26
CA ASN A 55 7.97 5.88 -13.16
C ASN A 55 6.92 5.60 -12.09
N ILE A 56 7.34 5.48 -10.84
CA ILE A 56 6.46 5.38 -9.69
C ILE A 56 6.66 6.60 -8.79
N ILE A 57 5.56 7.32 -8.54
CA ILE A 57 5.56 8.56 -7.77
C ILE A 57 4.79 8.33 -6.47
N LEU A 58 5.53 8.21 -5.37
CA LEU A 58 5.01 8.31 -4.02
C LEU A 58 5.05 9.78 -3.58
N LYS A 59 3.93 10.32 -3.11
CA LYS A 59 3.87 11.76 -2.82
C LYS A 59 2.91 12.15 -1.71
N ALA A 60 3.15 13.32 -1.15
CA ALA A 60 2.16 14.05 -0.37
C ALA A 60 0.96 14.50 -1.22
N ARG A 61 -0.18 14.75 -0.58
CA ARG A 61 -1.38 15.29 -1.26
C ARG A 61 -1.14 16.66 -1.86
N GLN A 62 -1.93 16.98 -2.88
CA GLN A 62 -2.03 18.32 -3.49
C GLN A 62 -0.75 18.90 -4.13
N LEU A 63 0.15 18.05 -4.65
CA LEU A 63 1.32 18.47 -5.44
C LEU A 63 1.07 18.62 -6.96
N GLY A 64 -0.13 18.28 -7.44
CA GLY A 64 -0.55 18.57 -8.82
C GLY A 64 0.00 17.63 -9.90
N PHE A 65 0.63 16.51 -9.55
CA PHE A 65 1.18 15.54 -10.52
C PHE A 65 0.15 15.03 -11.53
N THR A 66 -1.08 14.75 -11.11
CA THR A 66 -2.15 14.37 -12.05
C THR A 66 -2.36 15.44 -13.13
N THR A 67 -2.29 16.73 -12.75
CA THR A 67 -2.42 17.84 -13.71
C THR A 67 -1.22 17.91 -14.65
N LEU A 68 -0.01 17.77 -14.12
CA LEU A 68 1.21 17.71 -14.92
C LEU A 68 1.13 16.60 -15.97
N VAL A 69 0.86 15.36 -15.55
CA VAL A 69 0.90 14.21 -16.45
C VAL A 69 -0.22 14.27 -17.50
N CYS A 70 -1.41 14.78 -17.14
CA CYS A 70 -2.46 15.08 -18.12
C CYS A 70 -1.99 16.05 -19.21
N ILE A 71 -1.30 17.13 -18.83
CA ILE A 71 -0.79 18.12 -19.79
C ILE A 71 0.33 17.53 -20.65
N VAL A 72 1.22 16.74 -20.05
CA VAL A 72 2.28 16.00 -20.77
C VAL A 72 1.70 15.05 -21.82
N GLN A 73 0.64 14.31 -21.47
CA GLN A 73 -0.06 13.42 -22.39
C GLN A 73 -0.80 14.19 -23.50
N LEU A 74 -1.45 15.31 -23.17
CA LEU A 74 -2.13 16.17 -24.14
C LEU A 74 -1.13 16.80 -25.13
N ASP A 75 0.01 17.28 -24.64
CA ASP A 75 1.10 17.80 -25.48
C ASP A 75 1.66 16.73 -26.41
N ALA A 76 1.95 15.53 -25.90
CA ALA A 76 2.42 14.43 -26.72
C ALA A 76 1.39 14.01 -27.79
N ALA A 77 0.10 13.96 -27.44
CA ALA A 77 -0.94 13.64 -28.40
C ALA A 77 -1.05 14.71 -29.50
N LEU A 78 -0.95 16.00 -29.15
CA LEU A 78 -1.07 17.10 -30.10
C LEU A 78 0.15 17.28 -31.01
N PHE A 79 1.36 17.13 -30.47
CA PHE A 79 2.62 17.50 -31.15
C PHE A 79 3.43 16.30 -31.64
N GLU A 80 3.21 15.10 -31.07
CA GLU A 80 3.97 13.87 -31.39
C GLU A 80 3.05 12.78 -31.96
N SER A 81 1.75 13.07 -32.16
CA SER A 81 0.73 12.11 -32.58
C SER A 81 0.67 10.87 -31.67
N ALA A 82 1.04 11.03 -30.40
CA ALA A 82 1.11 9.95 -29.42
C ALA A 82 -0.28 9.44 -29.03
N LYS A 83 -0.39 8.11 -28.81
CA LYS A 83 -1.56 7.48 -28.19
C LYS A 83 -1.36 7.44 -26.68
N CYS A 84 -2.24 8.10 -25.95
CA CYS A 84 -2.14 8.29 -24.51
C CYS A 84 -3.40 7.75 -23.80
N ALA A 85 -3.22 7.17 -22.61
CA ALA A 85 -4.33 6.79 -21.74
C ALA A 85 -4.10 7.22 -20.30
N LEU A 86 -5.15 7.68 -19.65
CA LEU A 86 -5.21 7.92 -18.21
C LEU A 86 -6.21 6.97 -17.58
N ILE A 87 -5.77 6.23 -16.56
CA ILE A 87 -6.62 5.37 -15.73
C ILE A 87 -6.88 6.07 -14.39
N ALA A 88 -8.15 6.22 -14.05
CA ALA A 88 -8.65 6.75 -12.79
C ALA A 88 -9.38 5.67 -11.99
N HIS A 89 -9.59 5.91 -10.70
CA HIS A 89 -10.17 4.89 -9.81
C HIS A 89 -11.67 4.63 -10.04
N THR A 90 -12.46 5.66 -10.39
CA THR A 90 -13.89 5.53 -10.74
C THR A 90 -14.21 6.20 -12.08
N LEU A 91 -15.35 5.85 -12.67
CA LEU A 91 -15.85 6.47 -13.89
C LEU A 91 -16.16 7.96 -13.69
N ASN A 92 -16.65 8.35 -12.51
CA ASN A 92 -16.91 9.75 -12.19
C ASN A 92 -15.60 10.54 -12.12
N ASP A 93 -14.56 9.95 -11.54
CA ASP A 93 -13.24 10.55 -11.48
C ASP A 93 -12.59 10.65 -12.86
N ALA A 94 -12.74 9.62 -13.70
CA ALA A 94 -12.31 9.67 -15.10
C ALA A 94 -12.96 10.84 -15.86
N LYS A 95 -14.30 10.98 -15.76
CA LYS A 95 -15.05 12.08 -16.39
C LYS A 95 -14.60 13.45 -15.85
N ARG A 96 -14.39 13.57 -14.54
CA ARG A 96 -13.94 14.80 -13.88
C ARG A 96 -12.53 15.19 -14.33
N LEU A 97 -11.58 14.25 -14.31
CA LEU A 97 -10.20 14.48 -14.75
C LEU A 97 -10.13 14.87 -16.23
N PHE A 98 -10.91 14.20 -17.09
CA PHE A 98 -11.00 14.58 -18.49
C PHE A 98 -11.49 16.03 -18.64
N ARG A 99 -12.64 16.36 -18.04
CA ARG A 99 -13.25 17.70 -18.15
C ARG A 99 -12.34 18.80 -17.61
N GLU A 100 -11.83 18.63 -16.39
CA GLU A 100 -11.17 19.70 -15.64
C GLU A 100 -9.67 19.84 -15.92
N LYS A 101 -9.02 18.78 -16.42
CA LYS A 101 -7.57 18.79 -16.66
C LYS A 101 -7.23 18.73 -18.14
N VAL A 102 -7.80 17.78 -18.88
CA VAL A 102 -7.46 17.57 -20.29
C VAL A 102 -8.23 18.54 -21.18
N LYS A 103 -9.55 18.47 -21.16
CA LYS A 103 -10.45 19.25 -22.00
C LYS A 103 -10.33 20.74 -21.71
N TYR A 104 -10.29 21.13 -20.43
CA TYR A 104 -10.04 22.51 -20.03
C TYR A 104 -8.71 23.05 -20.60
N ALA A 105 -7.62 22.29 -20.50
CA ALA A 105 -6.32 22.73 -21.03
C ALA A 105 -6.35 22.85 -22.56
N TYR A 106 -6.95 21.88 -23.26
CA TYR A 106 -7.13 21.91 -24.71
C TYR A 106 -7.98 23.11 -25.17
N ASP A 107 -9.11 23.35 -24.51
CA ASP A 107 -10.05 24.43 -24.87
C ASP A 107 -9.46 25.83 -24.65
N ASN A 108 -8.45 25.94 -23.79
CA ASN A 108 -7.75 27.18 -23.51
C ASN A 108 -6.42 27.34 -24.27
N LEU A 109 -6.08 26.40 -25.16
CA LEU A 109 -4.92 26.56 -26.04
C LEU A 109 -5.07 27.76 -26.97
N PRO A 110 -3.96 28.40 -27.37
CA PRO A 110 -3.97 29.42 -28.40
C PRO A 110 -4.68 28.90 -29.66
N ALA A 111 -5.55 29.72 -30.24
CA ALA A 111 -6.40 29.32 -31.36
C ALA A 111 -5.59 28.76 -32.55
N LEU A 112 -4.39 29.30 -32.79
CA LEU A 112 -3.48 28.80 -33.82
C LEU A 112 -3.07 27.34 -33.60
N ILE A 113 -2.76 26.95 -32.36
CA ILE A 113 -2.32 25.58 -32.04
C ILE A 113 -3.47 24.59 -32.21
N ARG A 114 -4.65 24.94 -31.68
CA ARG A 114 -5.85 24.11 -31.81
C ARG A 114 -6.31 23.97 -33.27
N LYS A 115 -6.19 25.01 -34.09
CA LYS A 115 -6.48 24.92 -35.53
C LYS A 115 -5.44 24.12 -36.31
N ALA A 116 -4.19 24.04 -35.82
CA ALA A 116 -3.14 23.28 -36.48
C ALA A 116 -3.34 21.76 -36.35
N ASN A 117 -3.90 21.28 -35.23
CA ASN A 117 -4.28 19.88 -35.04
C ASN A 117 -5.60 19.77 -34.25
N PRO A 118 -6.75 20.03 -34.91
CA PRO A 118 -8.04 20.05 -34.22
C PRO A 118 -8.50 18.64 -33.84
N ALA A 119 -9.26 18.56 -32.74
CA ALA A 119 -9.94 17.34 -32.32
C ALA A 119 -11.00 16.94 -33.37
N LYS A 120 -10.85 15.73 -33.92
CA LYS A 120 -11.83 15.03 -34.76
C LYS A 120 -12.92 14.39 -33.92
N ASN A 121 -12.52 13.79 -32.80
CA ASN A 121 -13.43 13.31 -31.76
C ASN A 121 -13.19 14.11 -30.49
N ASP A 122 -14.27 14.62 -29.91
CA ASP A 122 -14.31 15.41 -28.68
C ASP A 122 -15.46 14.91 -27.80
N ALA A 123 -15.54 13.59 -27.68
CA ALA A 123 -16.53 12.91 -26.86
C ALA A 123 -16.13 12.96 -25.38
N VAL A 124 -17.08 12.66 -24.49
CA VAL A 124 -16.82 12.59 -23.06
C VAL A 124 -15.77 11.50 -22.78
N GLY A 125 -14.59 11.91 -22.32
CA GLY A 125 -13.50 11.00 -21.94
C GLY A 125 -12.50 10.71 -23.05
N GLU A 126 -12.64 11.27 -24.26
CA GLU A 126 -11.70 11.02 -25.36
C GLU A 126 -11.45 12.26 -26.21
N LEU A 127 -10.17 12.51 -26.54
CA LEU A 127 -9.75 13.39 -27.64
C LEU A 127 -9.00 12.58 -28.69
N VAL A 128 -9.41 12.72 -29.96
CA VAL A 128 -8.67 12.18 -31.12
C VAL A 128 -8.41 13.30 -32.09
N PHE A 129 -7.17 13.52 -32.51
CA PHE A 129 -6.79 14.67 -33.33
C PHE A 129 -6.65 14.31 -34.83
N ASN A 130 -6.91 15.30 -35.70
CA ASN A 130 -6.90 15.10 -37.16
C ASN A 130 -5.55 14.66 -37.72
N ASN A 131 -4.43 15.17 -37.17
CA ASN A 131 -3.07 14.81 -37.60
C ASN A 131 -2.50 13.64 -36.77
N GLY A 132 -3.38 12.81 -36.20
CA GLY A 132 -3.01 11.71 -35.34
C GLY A 132 -2.78 12.11 -33.88
N GLY A 133 -2.65 11.09 -33.03
CA GLY A 133 -2.62 11.21 -31.59
C GLY A 133 -4.00 11.15 -30.96
N SER A 134 -4.05 10.59 -29.76
CA SER A 134 -5.27 10.47 -28.97
C SER A 134 -4.97 10.48 -27.49
N LEU A 135 -5.94 10.92 -26.70
CA LEU A 135 -5.92 10.85 -25.24
C LEU A 135 -7.27 10.35 -24.75
N TYR A 136 -7.27 9.20 -24.11
CA TYR A 136 -8.45 8.57 -23.51
C TYR A 136 -8.35 8.54 -21.98
N VAL A 137 -9.44 8.82 -21.27
CA VAL A 137 -9.51 8.81 -19.81
C VAL A 137 -10.60 7.85 -19.35
N SER A 138 -10.24 6.85 -18.56
CA SER A 138 -11.13 5.74 -18.19
C SER A 138 -10.75 5.07 -16.87
N THR A 139 -11.41 3.95 -16.56
CA THR A 139 -11.08 3.10 -15.40
C THR A 139 -10.27 1.86 -15.76
N SER A 140 -10.09 1.56 -17.05
CA SER A 140 -9.30 0.43 -17.53
C SER A 140 -8.87 0.64 -18.98
N PHE A 141 -7.85 -0.11 -19.40
CA PHE A 141 -7.33 -0.10 -20.76
C PHE A 141 -6.78 -1.48 -21.13
N ARG A 142 -7.18 -2.03 -22.28
CA ARG A 142 -6.69 -3.32 -22.81
C ARG A 142 -6.46 -3.35 -24.33
N GLY A 143 -6.68 -2.25 -25.05
CA GLY A 143 -6.75 -2.25 -26.51
C GLY A 143 -5.71 -1.36 -27.18
N GLY A 144 -4.87 -1.92 -28.05
CA GLY A 144 -3.89 -1.19 -28.86
C GLY A 144 -2.59 -0.86 -28.14
N THR A 145 -1.70 -0.11 -28.81
CA THR A 145 -0.38 0.25 -28.29
C THR A 145 -0.36 1.70 -27.80
N LEU A 146 0.04 1.89 -26.54
CA LEU A 146 0.18 3.21 -25.92
C LEU A 146 1.63 3.70 -25.95
N ARG A 147 1.79 5.01 -26.14
CA ARG A 147 3.07 5.70 -25.96
C ARG A 147 3.21 6.28 -24.55
N TYR A 148 2.10 6.70 -23.95
CA TYR A 148 2.06 7.20 -22.57
C TYR A 148 0.86 6.63 -21.82
N LEU A 149 1.10 5.87 -20.76
CA LEU A 149 0.10 5.45 -19.78
C LEU A 149 0.29 6.20 -18.47
N HIS A 150 -0.80 6.72 -17.94
CA HIS A 150 -0.83 7.35 -16.62
C HIS A 150 -1.88 6.66 -15.76
N VAL A 151 -1.49 6.18 -14.57
CA VAL A 151 -2.45 5.66 -13.58
C VAL A 151 -2.44 6.58 -12.38
N SER A 152 -3.56 7.28 -12.17
CA SER A 152 -3.73 8.24 -11.09
C SER A 152 -4.34 7.58 -9.86
N GLU A 153 -3.79 7.90 -8.68
CA GLU A 153 -4.22 7.36 -7.39
C GLU A 153 -4.10 5.82 -7.34
N PHE A 154 -3.01 5.26 -7.86
CA PHE A 154 -2.86 3.80 -7.98
C PHE A 154 -2.81 3.07 -6.64
N GLY A 155 -2.28 3.69 -5.57
CA GLY A 155 -2.33 3.15 -4.21
C GLY A 155 -3.76 2.94 -3.74
N LYS A 156 -4.64 3.93 -3.99
CA LYS A 156 -6.07 3.84 -3.72
C LYS A 156 -6.76 2.75 -4.52
N ILE A 157 -6.38 2.58 -5.78
CA ILE A 157 -6.88 1.49 -6.62
C ILE A 157 -6.46 0.13 -6.05
N CYS A 158 -5.20 -0.02 -5.62
CA CYS A 158 -4.70 -1.25 -5.01
C CYS A 158 -5.45 -1.59 -3.72
N ALA A 159 -5.65 -0.60 -2.85
CA ALA A 159 -6.31 -0.82 -1.55
C ALA A 159 -7.81 -1.12 -1.67
N LYS A 160 -8.53 -0.40 -2.54
CA LYS A 160 -10.00 -0.51 -2.63
C LYS A 160 -10.50 -1.47 -3.69
N TYR A 161 -9.72 -1.71 -4.75
CA TYR A 161 -10.13 -2.50 -5.90
C TYR A 161 -8.98 -3.40 -6.38
N PRO A 162 -8.54 -4.38 -5.57
CA PRO A 162 -7.38 -5.23 -5.89
C PRO A 162 -7.52 -5.97 -7.23
N ASP A 163 -8.74 -6.41 -7.59
CA ASP A 163 -9.00 -7.03 -8.89
C ASP A 163 -8.76 -6.08 -10.07
N LYS A 164 -9.16 -4.79 -9.93
CA LYS A 164 -8.88 -3.77 -10.94
C LYS A 164 -7.39 -3.46 -11.00
N ALA A 165 -6.70 -3.41 -9.86
CA ALA A 165 -5.26 -3.23 -9.83
C ALA A 165 -4.55 -4.37 -10.60
N ARG A 166 -4.99 -5.62 -10.39
CA ARG A 166 -4.52 -6.78 -11.16
C ARG A 166 -4.83 -6.65 -12.65
N GLU A 167 -6.03 -6.19 -13.01
CA GLU A 167 -6.41 -5.97 -14.40
C GLU A 167 -5.52 -4.91 -15.09
N ILE A 168 -5.20 -3.83 -14.39
CA ILE A 168 -4.32 -2.76 -14.88
C ILE A 168 -2.91 -3.31 -15.10
N VAL A 169 -2.37 -4.04 -14.13
CA VAL A 169 -1.01 -4.61 -14.22
C VAL A 169 -0.92 -5.64 -15.34
N THR A 170 -1.88 -6.56 -15.45
CA THR A 170 -1.84 -7.65 -16.43
C THR A 170 -2.34 -7.26 -17.82
N GLY A 171 -2.94 -6.07 -17.96
CA GLY A 171 -3.51 -5.60 -19.22
C GLY A 171 -2.95 -4.26 -19.68
N ALA A 172 -3.22 -3.18 -18.93
CA ALA A 172 -2.86 -1.83 -19.35
C ALA A 172 -1.34 -1.62 -19.43
N PHE A 173 -0.57 -2.19 -18.48
CA PHE A 173 0.90 -2.08 -18.50
C PHE A 173 1.51 -2.81 -19.69
N GLU A 174 0.95 -3.97 -20.05
CA GLU A 174 1.40 -4.78 -21.19
C GLU A 174 1.03 -4.14 -22.55
N ALA A 175 0.08 -3.19 -22.57
CA ALA A 175 -0.23 -2.41 -23.76
C ALA A 175 0.78 -1.28 -24.05
N VAL A 176 1.75 -1.06 -23.15
CA VAL A 176 2.81 -0.04 -23.29
C VAL A 176 4.11 -0.73 -23.70
N SER A 177 4.60 -0.43 -24.91
CA SER A 177 5.87 -1.00 -25.41
C SER A 177 7.06 -0.57 -24.54
N THR A 178 8.16 -1.33 -24.60
CA THR A 178 9.37 -1.14 -23.76
C THR A 178 9.97 0.27 -23.81
N ASP A 179 9.91 0.95 -24.95
CA ASP A 179 10.48 2.30 -25.11
C ASP A 179 9.46 3.42 -24.86
N CYS A 180 8.25 3.07 -24.42
CA CYS A 180 7.17 3.98 -24.08
C CYS A 180 7.14 4.26 -22.57
N PHE A 181 6.23 5.15 -22.15
CA PHE A 181 6.22 5.69 -20.80
C PHE A 181 5.01 5.23 -20.01
N THR A 182 5.24 4.64 -18.85
CA THR A 182 4.22 4.41 -17.82
C THR A 182 4.54 5.22 -16.59
N THR A 183 3.59 6.01 -16.13
CA THR A 183 3.70 6.78 -14.89
C THR A 183 2.55 6.41 -13.97
N ILE A 184 2.87 5.93 -12.77
CA ILE A 184 1.90 5.69 -11.72
C ILE A 184 2.17 6.66 -10.57
N GLU A 185 1.12 7.32 -10.08
CA GLU A 185 1.24 8.30 -9.00
C GLU A 185 0.16 8.07 -7.95
N SER A 186 0.53 8.19 -6.68
CA SER A 186 -0.42 8.05 -5.57
C SER A 186 0.14 8.61 -4.26
N THR A 187 -0.76 8.91 -3.32
CA THR A 187 -0.43 8.79 -1.89
C THR A 187 -0.36 7.30 -1.52
N ALA A 188 0.33 6.97 -0.43
CA ALA A 188 0.31 5.62 0.11
C ALA A 188 -1.08 5.25 0.64
N GLU A 189 -1.44 3.97 0.52
CA GLU A 189 -2.68 3.41 1.05
C GLU A 189 -2.44 1.92 1.38
N GLY A 190 -2.04 1.66 2.62
CA GLY A 190 -1.69 0.33 3.13
C GLY A 190 -0.27 -0.13 2.84
N ARG A 191 0.12 -1.25 3.45
CA ARG A 191 1.44 -1.92 3.29
C ARG A 191 1.36 -3.16 2.37
N ALA A 192 0.36 -3.21 1.50
CA ALA A 192 0.11 -4.37 0.65
C ALA A 192 -0.33 -3.94 -0.75
N GLY A 193 -0.13 -4.85 -1.70
CA GLY A 193 -0.54 -4.68 -3.10
C GLY A 193 0.49 -3.96 -3.95
N TYR A 194 0.23 -3.98 -5.27
CA TYR A 194 1.21 -3.59 -6.29
C TYR A 194 1.89 -2.24 -6.06
N PHE A 195 1.16 -1.20 -5.64
CA PHE A 195 1.77 0.11 -5.44
C PHE A 195 2.82 0.10 -4.31
N PHE A 196 2.54 -0.58 -3.19
CA PHE A 196 3.49 -0.75 -2.10
C PHE A 196 4.71 -1.55 -2.57
N ASP A 197 4.49 -2.71 -3.18
CA ASP A 197 5.55 -3.61 -3.64
C ASP A 197 6.49 -2.93 -4.65
N TYR A 198 5.91 -2.17 -5.59
CA TYR A 198 6.66 -1.41 -6.57
C TYR A 198 7.43 -0.25 -5.94
N CYS A 199 6.87 0.44 -4.94
CA CYS A 199 7.60 1.48 -4.22
C CYS A 199 8.80 0.89 -3.48
N GLN A 200 8.61 -0.19 -2.73
CA GLN A 200 9.68 -0.87 -1.99
C GLN A 200 10.80 -1.34 -2.93
N THR A 201 10.42 -2.00 -4.04
CA THR A 201 11.40 -2.50 -5.02
C THR A 201 12.18 -1.35 -5.68
N ALA A 202 11.48 -0.29 -6.08
CA ALA A 202 12.09 0.86 -6.77
C ALA A 202 12.97 1.70 -5.82
N GLU A 203 12.52 1.93 -4.60
CA GLU A 203 13.29 2.63 -3.55
C GLU A 203 14.55 1.85 -3.21
N LYS A 204 14.45 0.53 -3.01
CA LYS A 204 15.61 -0.35 -2.77
C LYS A 204 16.61 -0.29 -3.93
N ALA A 205 16.15 -0.35 -5.17
CA ALA A 205 17.01 -0.24 -6.35
C ALA A 205 17.73 1.13 -6.42
N GLN A 206 17.03 2.21 -6.07
CA GLN A 206 17.62 3.55 -6.00
C GLN A 206 18.69 3.66 -4.90
N LEU A 207 18.39 3.18 -3.69
CA LEU A 207 19.33 3.18 -2.56
C LEU A 207 20.59 2.36 -2.84
N GLN A 208 20.46 1.28 -3.62
CA GLN A 208 21.58 0.44 -4.06
C GLN A 208 22.36 1.03 -5.24
N GLY A 209 21.90 2.14 -5.84
CA GLY A 209 22.50 2.71 -7.05
C GLY A 209 22.43 1.78 -8.26
N LYS A 210 21.43 0.88 -8.31
CA LYS A 210 21.28 -0.11 -9.38
C LYS A 210 20.98 0.60 -10.71
N THR A 211 21.64 0.16 -11.79
CA THR A 211 21.27 0.57 -13.15
C THR A 211 19.90 0.00 -13.51
N LEU A 212 18.96 0.87 -13.87
CA LEU A 212 17.59 0.49 -14.22
C LEU A 212 17.50 0.06 -15.69
N SER A 213 16.85 -1.07 -15.96
CA SER A 213 16.37 -1.43 -17.30
C SER A 213 15.12 -0.63 -17.66
N ASN A 214 14.70 -0.70 -18.94
CA ASN A 214 13.46 -0.06 -19.39
C ASN A 214 12.19 -0.63 -18.73
N LEU A 215 12.28 -1.78 -18.05
CA LEU A 215 11.17 -2.42 -17.35
C LEU A 215 11.19 -2.20 -15.84
N ASP A 216 12.29 -1.67 -15.29
CA ASP A 216 12.40 -1.34 -13.88
C ASP A 216 11.71 0.00 -13.57
N TRP A 217 11.05 0.07 -12.42
CA TRP A 217 10.43 1.30 -11.93
C TRP A 217 11.49 2.26 -11.38
N LYS A 218 11.50 3.50 -11.88
CA LYS A 218 12.23 4.60 -11.26
C LYS A 218 11.38 5.21 -10.13
N PHE A 219 11.96 5.22 -8.93
CA PHE A 219 11.31 5.78 -7.74
C PHE A 219 11.42 7.31 -7.70
N PHE A 220 10.29 7.96 -7.44
CA PHE A 220 10.21 9.36 -7.08
C PHE A 220 9.45 9.49 -5.77
N PHE A 221 10.04 10.23 -4.83
CA PHE A 221 9.38 10.61 -3.59
C PHE A 221 9.27 12.12 -3.46
N PHE A 222 8.04 12.63 -3.34
CA PHE A 222 7.76 14.05 -3.15
C PHE A 222 7.06 14.30 -1.82
N THR A 223 7.87 14.66 -0.84
CA THR A 223 7.44 15.04 0.51
C THR A 223 6.79 16.42 0.59
N TRP A 224 6.08 16.68 1.69
CA TRP A 224 5.41 17.94 1.96
C TRP A 224 6.42 19.10 2.17
N TRP A 225 7.49 18.91 2.92
CA TRP A 225 8.36 20.02 3.35
C TRP A 225 9.20 20.64 2.22
N LYS A 226 9.31 19.96 1.07
CA LYS A 226 9.88 20.56 -0.15
C LYS A 226 8.99 21.66 -0.74
N ASN A 227 7.70 21.66 -0.43
CA ASN A 227 6.76 22.65 -0.94
C ASN A 227 6.70 23.88 0.01
N PRO A 228 7.15 25.07 -0.41
CA PRO A 228 7.18 26.25 0.44
C PRO A 228 5.77 26.76 0.82
N GLN A 229 4.71 26.29 0.17
CA GLN A 229 3.33 26.63 0.53
C GLN A 229 2.84 25.93 1.80
N TYR A 230 3.53 24.90 2.28
CA TYR A 230 3.18 24.18 3.49
C TYR A 230 3.86 24.80 4.71
N ALA A 231 3.53 26.08 4.93
CA ALA A 231 4.08 26.91 5.99
C ALA A 231 3.03 27.93 6.44
N ILE A 232 2.84 28.10 7.74
CA ILE A 232 1.97 29.14 8.34
C ILE A 232 2.71 29.86 9.46
N ASP A 233 2.21 31.01 9.88
CA ASP A 233 2.74 31.68 11.06
C ASP A 233 2.50 30.82 12.32
N PRO A 234 3.51 30.65 13.20
CA PRO A 234 3.32 29.94 14.46
C PRO A 234 2.25 30.61 15.32
N VAL A 235 1.24 29.83 15.73
CA VAL A 235 0.15 30.30 16.60
C VAL A 235 0.27 29.74 18.02
N GLU A 236 1.00 28.64 18.19
CA GLU A 236 1.19 27.94 19.46
C GLU A 236 2.56 27.25 19.52
N SER A 237 3.00 26.91 20.72
CA SER A 237 4.22 26.13 20.94
C SER A 237 4.05 24.67 20.51
N LEU A 238 5.10 24.08 19.94
CA LEU A 238 5.12 22.67 19.57
C LEU A 238 5.09 21.78 20.82
N PRO A 239 4.25 20.73 20.85
CA PRO A 239 4.34 19.67 21.84
C PRO A 239 5.70 18.96 21.78
N GLU A 240 6.22 18.50 22.92
CA GLU A 240 7.52 17.81 23.02
C GLU A 240 7.67 16.65 22.02
N ARG A 241 6.62 15.82 21.83
CA ARG A 241 6.64 14.74 20.83
C ARG A 241 6.95 15.20 19.40
N LEU A 242 6.53 16.42 19.01
CA LEU A 242 6.79 16.96 17.67
C LEU A 242 8.18 17.56 17.60
N VAL A 243 8.66 18.15 18.69
CA VAL A 243 10.05 18.61 18.80
C VAL A 243 10.99 17.42 18.62
N ASP A 244 10.76 16.32 19.34
CA ASP A 244 11.54 15.10 19.22
C ASP A 244 11.46 14.51 17.81
N TYR A 245 10.25 14.46 17.23
CA TYR A 245 10.04 14.00 15.87
C TYR A 245 10.84 14.80 14.83
N PHE A 246 10.81 16.14 14.91
CA PHE A 246 11.55 16.99 13.98
C PHE A 246 13.06 16.90 14.20
N ASN A 247 13.51 16.78 15.45
CA ASN A 247 14.92 16.56 15.76
C ASN A 247 15.41 15.22 15.20
N GLU A 248 14.60 14.16 15.29
CA GLU A 248 14.90 12.86 14.70
C GLU A 248 14.98 12.93 13.16
N LEU A 249 14.03 13.63 12.53
CA LEU A 249 14.05 13.85 11.08
C LEU A 249 15.31 14.59 10.61
N GLU A 250 15.73 15.61 11.34
CA GLU A 250 16.96 16.34 11.05
C GLU A 250 18.18 15.44 11.25
N ALA A 251 18.29 14.76 12.40
CA ALA A 251 19.45 13.95 12.76
C ALA A 251 19.64 12.71 11.86
N LYS A 252 18.55 12.00 11.51
CA LYS A 252 18.62 10.74 10.75
C LYS A 252 18.49 10.94 9.24
N HIS A 253 17.75 11.95 8.81
CA HIS A 253 17.37 12.11 7.40
C HIS A 253 17.81 13.45 6.80
N GLY A 254 18.46 14.33 7.57
CA GLY A 254 18.93 15.63 7.08
C GLY A 254 17.79 16.57 6.68
N VAL A 255 16.59 16.36 7.21
CA VAL A 255 15.42 17.19 6.90
C VAL A 255 15.43 18.44 7.77
N THR A 256 15.76 19.58 7.17
CA THR A 256 15.73 20.87 7.86
C THR A 256 14.39 21.58 7.66
N LEU A 257 13.68 21.85 8.75
CA LEU A 257 12.38 22.53 8.75
C LEU A 257 12.47 23.88 9.45
N ASN A 258 11.87 24.92 8.86
CA ASN A 258 11.70 26.19 9.54
C ASN A 258 10.47 26.18 10.48
N GLU A 259 10.40 27.16 11.39
CA GLU A 259 9.31 27.25 12.38
C GLU A 259 7.92 27.35 11.74
N ARG A 260 7.81 27.96 10.56
CA ARG A 260 6.53 28.06 9.84
C ARG A 260 6.05 26.72 9.29
N GLN A 261 6.97 25.89 8.83
CA GLN A 261 6.69 24.53 8.36
C GLN A 261 6.31 23.61 9.52
N LYS A 262 7.02 23.72 10.66
CA LYS A 262 6.67 22.97 11.88
C LYS A 262 5.28 23.35 12.39
N ALA A 263 4.95 24.65 12.41
CA ALA A 263 3.61 25.13 12.77
C ALA A 263 2.52 24.61 11.83
N TRP A 264 2.79 24.57 10.52
CA TRP A 264 1.86 24.00 9.55
C TRP A 264 1.63 22.50 9.78
N TYR A 265 2.70 21.75 10.07
CA TYR A 265 2.60 20.32 10.37
C TYR A 265 1.73 20.07 11.60
N LEU A 266 1.97 20.80 12.71
CA LEU A 266 1.13 20.68 13.91
C LEU A 266 -0.35 20.99 13.60
N ALA A 267 -0.63 22.07 12.88
CA ALA A 267 -2.00 22.44 12.53
C ALA A 267 -2.69 21.38 11.65
N LYS A 268 -1.96 20.78 10.70
CA LYS A 268 -2.48 19.70 9.86
C LYS A 268 -2.66 18.39 10.62
N GLU A 269 -1.72 18.04 11.47
CA GLU A 269 -1.79 16.84 12.30
C GLU A 269 -2.98 16.91 13.28
N LYS A 270 -3.31 18.08 13.83
CA LYS A 270 -4.54 18.24 14.63
C LYS A 270 -5.83 17.90 13.87
N THR A 271 -5.82 18.11 12.55
CA THR A 271 -6.98 17.82 11.69
C THR A 271 -6.98 16.36 11.21
N LEU A 272 -5.81 15.83 10.86
CA LEU A 272 -5.66 14.53 10.21
C LEU A 272 -5.39 13.38 11.20
N GLY A 273 -4.90 13.68 12.40
CA GLY A 273 -4.51 12.68 13.39
C GLY A 273 -3.50 11.68 12.82
N ASP A 274 -3.83 10.39 12.94
CA ASP A 274 -2.99 9.29 12.46
C ASP A 274 -2.77 9.30 10.93
N ASP A 275 -3.64 9.96 10.16
CA ASP A 275 -3.50 10.07 8.70
C ASP A 275 -2.41 11.06 8.28
N MET A 276 -1.86 11.86 9.20
CA MET A 276 -0.89 12.91 8.85
C MET A 276 0.30 12.36 8.05
N LYS A 277 0.87 11.24 8.49
CA LYS A 277 2.02 10.60 7.84
C LYS A 277 1.65 9.94 6.50
N ARG A 278 0.42 9.47 6.33
CA ARG A 278 -0.08 8.93 5.05
C ARG A 278 -0.24 10.04 4.02
N GLU A 279 -0.87 11.15 4.43
CA GLU A 279 -1.25 12.23 3.51
C GLU A 279 -0.11 13.20 3.22
N TYR A 280 0.76 13.43 4.20
CA TYR A 280 1.90 14.33 4.16
C TYR A 280 3.15 13.69 4.79
N PRO A 281 3.67 12.59 4.22
CA PRO A 281 4.86 11.92 4.72
C PRO A 281 6.11 12.80 4.62
N SER A 282 6.94 12.83 5.67
CA SER A 282 8.24 13.50 5.64
C SER A 282 9.30 12.65 4.95
N ILE A 283 9.18 11.31 5.05
CA ILE A 283 10.03 10.30 4.40
C ILE A 283 9.19 9.15 3.81
N PRO A 284 9.69 8.38 2.83
CA PRO A 284 8.92 7.31 2.19
C PRO A 284 8.34 6.28 3.16
N ALA A 285 9.15 5.86 4.14
CA ALA A 285 8.75 4.86 5.15
C ALA A 285 7.49 5.29 5.93
N GLU A 286 7.34 6.58 6.21
CA GLU A 286 6.16 7.11 6.91
C GLU A 286 4.88 7.01 6.11
N ALA A 287 4.96 7.11 4.78
CA ALA A 287 3.78 7.06 3.92
C ALA A 287 3.04 5.73 4.11
N PHE A 288 3.80 4.64 4.27
CA PHE A 288 3.29 3.30 4.49
C PHE A 288 3.26 2.89 5.96
N GLN A 289 3.69 3.75 6.89
CA GLN A 289 3.41 3.59 8.32
C GLN A 289 1.94 3.91 8.57
N GLN A 290 1.04 3.04 8.12
CA GLN A 290 -0.36 3.14 8.49
C GLN A 290 -0.67 2.25 9.68
N SER A 291 -1.33 2.87 10.67
CA SER A 291 -2.47 2.23 11.31
C SER A 291 -3.49 1.93 10.21
N VAL A 292 -3.72 0.67 9.93
CA VAL A 292 -4.83 0.25 9.07
C VAL A 292 -6.12 0.80 9.69
N GLU A 293 -6.88 1.60 8.94
CA GLU A 293 -8.09 2.21 9.49
C GLU A 293 -9.09 1.11 9.84
N GLY A 294 -9.59 1.13 11.08
CA GLY A 294 -10.38 0.03 11.62
C GLY A 294 -9.58 -1.21 12.05
N ALA A 295 -8.23 -1.20 11.99
CA ALA A 295 -7.43 -2.30 12.52
C ALA A 295 -7.64 -2.46 14.02
N TYR A 296 -7.83 -3.71 14.41
CA TYR A 296 -8.09 -4.05 15.80
C TYR A 296 -6.88 -3.85 16.69
N TYR A 297 -5.66 -3.99 16.15
CA TYR A 297 -4.41 -4.07 16.91
C TYR A 297 -3.42 -2.92 16.65
N ALA A 298 -3.83 -1.87 15.93
CA ALA A 298 -2.94 -0.76 15.55
C ALA A 298 -2.21 -0.12 16.75
N LYS A 299 -2.91 0.05 17.89
CA LYS A 299 -2.32 0.59 19.12
C LYS A 299 -1.25 -0.34 19.70
N GLN A 300 -1.50 -1.64 19.71
CA GLN A 300 -0.59 -2.66 20.21
C GLN A 300 0.66 -2.76 19.34
N PHE A 301 0.52 -2.75 18.02
CA PHE A 301 1.68 -2.75 17.11
C PHE A 301 2.51 -1.49 17.25
N ARG A 302 1.88 -0.31 17.38
CA ARG A 302 2.62 0.93 17.69
C ARG A 302 3.47 0.77 18.96
N TRP A 303 2.91 0.16 20.01
CA TRP A 303 3.66 -0.12 21.23
C TRP A 303 4.81 -1.12 21.01
N LEU A 304 4.57 -2.21 20.26
CA LEU A 304 5.59 -3.22 19.94
C LEU A 304 6.79 -2.60 19.21
N TYR A 305 6.55 -1.78 18.20
CA TYR A 305 7.62 -1.10 17.47
C TYR A 305 8.40 -0.12 18.34
N THR A 306 7.70 0.74 19.10
CA THR A 306 8.34 1.72 20.00
C THR A 306 9.24 1.03 21.03
N ASN A 307 8.84 -0.15 21.50
CA ASN A 307 9.58 -0.92 22.51
C ASN A 307 10.52 -1.98 21.89
N LYS A 308 10.76 -1.95 20.57
CA LYS A 308 11.66 -2.86 19.85
C LYS A 308 11.36 -4.34 20.13
N ARG A 309 10.08 -4.70 20.14
CA ARG A 309 9.57 -6.06 20.40
C ARG A 309 9.43 -6.90 19.13
N ILE A 310 9.92 -6.41 18.00
CA ILE A 310 9.93 -7.09 16.70
C ILE A 310 11.36 -6.97 16.17
N GLY A 311 12.03 -8.09 15.93
CA GLY A 311 13.43 -8.14 15.53
C GLY A 311 14.06 -9.50 15.82
N SER A 312 15.39 -9.57 15.77
CA SER A 312 16.11 -10.82 16.08
C SER A 312 15.91 -11.23 17.55
N LEU A 313 15.46 -12.47 17.74
CA LEU A 313 15.23 -13.05 19.07
C LEU A 313 16.52 -13.67 19.66
N PRO A 314 16.68 -13.68 21.00
CA PRO A 314 17.76 -14.42 21.63
C PRO A 314 17.60 -15.93 21.43
N ASP A 315 18.72 -16.66 21.39
CA ASP A 315 18.72 -18.11 21.25
C ASP A 315 18.18 -18.78 22.53
N ASN A 316 16.96 -19.28 22.42
CA ASN A 316 16.29 -20.10 23.43
C ASN A 316 15.90 -21.47 22.86
N SER A 317 16.79 -22.08 22.06
CA SER A 317 16.56 -23.37 21.40
C SER A 317 16.24 -24.53 22.35
N HIS A 318 16.66 -24.45 23.60
CA HIS A 318 16.41 -25.43 24.66
C HIS A 318 14.98 -25.41 25.22
N LEU A 319 14.15 -24.43 24.86
CA LEU A 319 12.77 -24.32 25.33
C LEU A 319 11.79 -24.92 24.31
N PRO A 320 10.74 -25.61 24.78
CA PRO A 320 9.75 -26.21 23.90
C PRO A 320 8.96 -25.14 23.13
N VAL A 321 8.55 -25.50 21.92
CA VAL A 321 7.75 -24.67 21.02
C VAL A 321 6.31 -25.14 21.03
N HIS A 322 5.40 -24.27 21.41
CA HIS A 322 3.96 -24.49 21.33
C HIS A 322 3.44 -23.98 19.99
N THR A 323 2.45 -24.66 19.42
CA THR A 323 1.88 -24.26 18.14
C THR A 323 0.39 -23.97 18.24
N PHE A 324 -0.08 -22.92 17.55
CA PHE A 324 -1.48 -22.49 17.56
C PHE A 324 -1.98 -22.41 16.13
N TRP A 325 -3.07 -23.13 15.86
CA TRP A 325 -3.53 -23.42 14.52
C TRP A 325 -4.89 -22.78 14.27
N ASP A 326 -5.04 -22.15 13.11
CA ASP A 326 -6.33 -21.96 12.44
C ASP A 326 -6.39 -22.94 11.27
N ILE A 327 -7.44 -23.76 11.20
CA ILE A 327 -7.55 -24.87 10.23
C ILE A 327 -8.70 -24.59 9.27
N GLY A 328 -8.36 -24.18 8.04
CA GLY A 328 -9.33 -23.99 6.96
C GLY A 328 -9.57 -25.28 6.16
N VAL A 329 -10.83 -25.73 6.06
CA VAL A 329 -11.23 -26.81 5.13
C VAL A 329 -11.63 -26.19 3.78
N GLY A 330 -10.74 -26.27 2.78
CA GLY A 330 -10.93 -25.56 1.51
C GLY A 330 -10.50 -24.08 1.56
N ASP A 331 -9.86 -23.67 2.65
CA ASP A 331 -9.30 -22.35 2.89
C ASP A 331 -7.84 -22.48 3.39
N SER A 332 -7.21 -21.40 3.83
CA SER A 332 -5.84 -21.42 4.35
C SER A 332 -5.77 -21.98 5.78
N THR A 333 -4.69 -22.70 6.09
CA THR A 333 -4.33 -23.13 7.45
C THR A 333 -3.13 -22.31 7.92
N ALA A 334 -3.26 -21.65 9.06
CA ALA A 334 -2.21 -20.82 9.66
C ALA A 334 -1.68 -21.46 10.96
N ILE A 335 -0.37 -21.39 11.18
CA ILE A 335 0.32 -21.96 12.33
C ILE A 335 1.30 -20.94 12.91
N TRP A 336 1.09 -20.58 14.18
CA TRP A 336 2.01 -19.77 14.97
C TRP A 336 2.89 -20.63 15.86
N PHE A 337 4.18 -20.30 15.95
CA PHE A 337 5.16 -21.02 16.76
C PHE A 337 5.63 -20.11 17.90
N VAL A 338 5.37 -20.52 19.14
CA VAL A 338 5.58 -19.68 20.31
C VAL A 338 6.37 -20.42 21.39
N ARG A 339 7.40 -19.77 21.92
CA ARG A 339 8.11 -20.17 23.15
C ARG A 339 7.68 -19.30 24.31
N GLU A 340 7.53 -19.91 25.48
CA GLU A 340 7.33 -19.18 26.73
C GLU A 340 8.69 -18.92 27.38
N VAL A 341 9.04 -17.64 27.56
CA VAL A 341 10.34 -17.21 28.09
C VAL A 341 10.08 -16.30 29.29
N GLY A 342 10.08 -16.87 30.49
CA GLY A 342 9.69 -16.15 31.70
C GLY A 342 8.24 -15.67 31.61
N GLU A 343 8.02 -14.35 31.61
CA GLU A 343 6.70 -13.74 31.46
C GLU A 343 6.36 -13.35 30.01
N GLU A 344 7.27 -13.60 29.07
CA GLU A 344 7.18 -13.20 27.68
C GLU A 344 6.85 -14.38 26.76
N PHE A 345 6.27 -14.05 25.60
CA PHE A 345 5.99 -14.99 24.53
C PHE A 345 6.86 -14.66 23.33
N HIS A 346 7.86 -15.50 23.07
CA HIS A 346 8.70 -15.38 21.88
C HIS A 346 8.00 -16.07 20.73
N VAL A 347 7.48 -15.27 19.79
CA VAL A 347 6.85 -15.75 18.56
C VAL A 347 7.95 -15.91 17.52
N ILE A 348 8.38 -17.15 17.31
CA ILE A 348 9.64 -17.48 16.62
C ILE A 348 9.47 -17.83 15.15
N ASP A 349 8.24 -18.13 14.72
CA ASP A 349 7.97 -18.59 13.37
C ASP A 349 6.46 -18.47 13.05
N TYR A 350 6.16 -18.39 11.76
CA TYR A 350 4.81 -18.37 11.20
C TYR A 350 4.74 -19.26 9.96
N TYR A 351 3.61 -19.90 9.73
CA TYR A 351 3.36 -20.62 8.48
C TYR A 351 1.92 -20.53 8.07
N GLU A 352 1.67 -20.22 6.81
CA GLU A 352 0.35 -20.29 6.21
C GLU A 352 0.45 -20.97 4.84
N ASN A 353 -0.51 -21.85 4.54
CA ASN A 353 -0.69 -22.41 3.21
C ASN A 353 -2.15 -22.83 3.00
N SER A 354 -2.58 -23.05 1.76
CA SER A 354 -3.95 -23.48 1.42
C SER A 354 -3.95 -24.75 0.58
N GLY A 355 -5.07 -25.49 0.60
CA GLY A 355 -5.29 -26.65 -0.26
C GLY A 355 -4.56 -27.95 0.15
N GLU A 356 -3.79 -27.92 1.23
CA GLU A 356 -3.03 -29.07 1.73
C GLU A 356 -3.74 -29.81 2.87
N GLY A 357 -3.48 -31.12 2.99
CA GLY A 357 -4.01 -31.96 4.08
C GLY A 357 -3.14 -31.97 5.35
N LEU A 358 -3.67 -32.53 6.44
CA LEU A 358 -2.98 -32.56 7.75
C LEU A 358 -1.55 -33.15 7.69
N ARG A 359 -1.32 -34.17 6.87
CA ARG A 359 0.00 -34.78 6.67
C ARG A 359 1.07 -33.77 6.22
N HIS A 360 0.71 -32.83 5.34
CA HIS A 360 1.63 -31.79 4.86
C HIS A 360 2.10 -30.92 6.02
N TYR A 361 1.16 -30.38 6.81
CA TYR A 361 1.50 -29.52 7.94
C TYR A 361 2.30 -30.27 9.02
N MET A 362 1.98 -31.54 9.27
CA MET A 362 2.77 -32.39 10.16
C MET A 362 4.20 -32.59 9.66
N LYS A 363 4.41 -32.70 8.33
CA LYS A 363 5.74 -32.71 7.73
C LYS A 363 6.46 -31.37 7.93
N VAL A 364 5.77 -30.25 7.73
CA VAL A 364 6.34 -28.90 7.95
C VAL A 364 6.86 -28.75 9.39
N LEU A 365 6.10 -29.25 10.39
CA LEU A 365 6.55 -29.27 11.78
C LEU A 365 7.80 -30.15 11.95
N LYS A 366 7.77 -31.37 11.42
CA LYS A 366 8.91 -32.29 11.48
C LYS A 366 10.18 -31.68 10.86
N ASP A 367 10.06 -31.06 9.69
CA ASP A 367 11.18 -30.48 8.94
C ASP A 367 11.77 -29.24 9.63
N ARG A 368 10.96 -28.47 10.38
CA ARG A 368 11.44 -27.35 11.20
C ARG A 368 12.32 -27.81 12.36
N GLY A 369 12.13 -29.04 12.84
CA GLY A 369 13.02 -29.66 13.82
C GLY A 369 13.00 -29.02 15.21
N TYR A 370 11.96 -28.27 15.57
CA TYR A 370 11.82 -27.74 16.92
C TYR A 370 11.46 -28.86 17.92
N GLU A 371 11.85 -28.69 19.18
CA GLU A 371 11.30 -29.49 20.27
C GLU A 371 9.89 -28.98 20.57
N TYR A 372 8.87 -29.76 20.22
CA TYR A 372 7.47 -29.33 20.34
C TYR A 372 6.88 -29.65 21.71
N GLY A 373 6.16 -28.67 22.27
CA GLY A 373 5.35 -28.82 23.46
C GLY A 373 3.89 -29.09 23.11
N GLU A 374 3.05 -28.09 23.29
CA GLU A 374 1.59 -28.23 23.10
C GLU A 374 1.16 -27.79 21.69
N HIS A 375 0.24 -28.54 21.09
CA HIS A 375 -0.43 -28.15 19.86
C HIS A 375 -1.87 -27.77 20.17
N TRP A 376 -2.27 -26.55 19.81
CA TRP A 376 -3.61 -26.01 20.05
C TRP A 376 -4.33 -25.81 18.73
N GLY A 377 -5.47 -26.49 18.59
CA GLY A 377 -6.32 -26.44 17.41
C GLY A 377 -7.66 -25.74 17.69
N PRO A 378 -8.35 -25.32 16.62
CA PRO A 378 -9.66 -24.72 16.72
C PRO A 378 -10.74 -25.75 17.09
N HIS A 379 -11.95 -25.28 17.41
CA HIS A 379 -13.07 -26.11 17.87
C HIS A 379 -13.49 -27.19 16.88
N ASP A 380 -13.42 -26.86 15.60
CA ASP A 380 -13.84 -27.69 14.49
C ASP A 380 -12.86 -28.84 14.19
N ILE A 381 -11.71 -28.91 14.86
CA ILE A 381 -10.78 -30.04 14.74
C ILE A 381 -11.38 -31.36 15.24
N GLU A 382 -12.42 -31.28 16.08
CA GLU A 382 -13.17 -32.43 16.59
C GLU A 382 -14.31 -32.86 15.65
N ASN A 383 -14.63 -32.08 14.62
CA ASN A 383 -15.65 -32.43 13.65
C ASN A 383 -15.17 -33.63 12.81
N ARG A 384 -16.04 -34.63 12.68
CA ARG A 384 -15.80 -35.81 11.84
C ARG A 384 -15.96 -35.45 10.38
N GLU A 385 -15.03 -35.89 9.54
CA GLU A 385 -15.13 -35.70 8.10
C GLU A 385 -16.15 -36.66 7.47
N PHE A 386 -16.91 -36.19 6.47
CA PHE A 386 -17.75 -37.05 5.64
C PHE A 386 -16.85 -37.76 4.60
N GLY A 387 -16.24 -38.87 5.01
CA GLY A 387 -15.30 -39.66 4.22
C GLY A 387 -14.78 -40.90 4.98
N SER A 388 -13.93 -41.71 4.34
CA SER A 388 -13.44 -43.00 4.86
C SER A 388 -12.89 -42.89 6.28
N ASP A 389 -13.46 -43.70 7.17
CA ASP A 389 -13.25 -43.86 8.62
C ASP A 389 -13.97 -42.90 9.57
N ALA A 390 -14.69 -41.87 9.11
CA ALA A 390 -15.48 -40.97 9.98
C ALA A 390 -14.70 -40.41 11.20
N LYS A 391 -13.37 -40.27 11.06
CA LYS A 391 -12.47 -39.74 12.09
C LYS A 391 -12.42 -38.22 12.03
N SER A 392 -12.18 -37.61 13.17
CA SER A 392 -11.84 -36.19 13.30
C SER A 392 -10.36 -35.96 12.96
N ARG A 393 -10.01 -34.72 12.58
CA ARG A 393 -8.61 -34.33 12.37
C ARG A 393 -7.75 -34.56 13.61
N LYS A 394 -8.34 -34.37 14.79
CA LYS A 394 -7.69 -34.65 16.09
C LYS A 394 -7.33 -36.13 16.27
N GLU A 395 -8.22 -37.05 15.85
CA GLU A 395 -7.95 -38.49 15.86
C GLU A 395 -6.86 -38.87 14.85
N LEU A 396 -6.93 -38.34 13.64
CA LEU A 396 -5.92 -38.56 12.59
C LEU A 396 -4.53 -38.04 13.01
N ALA A 397 -4.46 -36.87 13.63
CA ALA A 397 -3.21 -36.32 14.17
C ALA A 397 -2.59 -37.26 15.22
N ARG A 398 -3.43 -37.85 16.08
CA ARG A 398 -3.01 -38.75 17.16
C ARG A 398 -2.55 -40.11 16.65
N GLU A 399 -3.22 -40.66 15.64
CA GLU A 399 -2.77 -41.87 14.94
C GLU A 399 -1.44 -41.62 14.22
N GLY A 400 -1.28 -40.41 13.68
CA GLY A 400 -0.08 -39.98 13.00
C GLY A 400 -0.03 -40.41 11.54
N TYR A 401 0.97 -39.89 10.83
CA TYR A 401 1.24 -40.22 9.43
C TYR A 401 2.66 -40.73 9.28
N GLU A 402 2.87 -41.63 8.32
CA GLU A 402 4.21 -41.98 7.88
C GLU A 402 4.83 -40.82 7.09
N ILE A 403 5.92 -40.29 7.64
CA ILE A 403 6.70 -39.18 7.10
C ILE A 403 8.19 -39.57 7.16
N ASP A 404 8.79 -39.74 5.99
CA ASP A 404 10.18 -40.22 5.80
C ASP A 404 10.49 -41.52 6.57
N GLY A 405 9.59 -42.51 6.47
CA GLY A 405 9.78 -43.85 7.05
C GLY A 405 9.55 -43.94 8.56
N GLN A 406 9.05 -42.88 9.21
CA GLN A 406 8.68 -42.88 10.62
C GLN A 406 7.25 -42.36 10.79
N VAL A 407 6.49 -42.97 11.70
CA VAL A 407 5.17 -42.47 12.07
C VAL A 407 5.36 -41.26 12.97
N TYR A 408 4.95 -40.10 12.47
CA TYR A 408 4.93 -38.85 13.24
C TYR A 408 3.49 -38.61 13.69
N SER A 409 3.28 -38.52 15.00
CA SER A 409 1.97 -38.27 15.61
C SER A 409 2.02 -37.06 16.55
N MET A 410 0.88 -36.40 16.71
CA MET A 410 0.74 -35.24 17.61
C MET A 410 -0.65 -35.20 18.25
N THR A 411 -0.75 -34.64 19.45
CA THR A 411 -2.02 -34.51 20.16
C THR A 411 -2.44 -33.05 20.24
N PHE A 412 -3.62 -32.74 19.73
CA PHE A 412 -4.21 -31.40 19.84
C PHE A 412 -4.98 -31.21 21.14
N LYS A 413 -4.72 -30.07 21.78
CA LYS A 413 -5.64 -29.43 22.72
C LYS A 413 -6.60 -28.53 21.95
N VAL A 414 -7.83 -28.41 22.44
CA VAL A 414 -8.86 -27.58 21.81
C VAL A 414 -8.93 -26.25 22.56
N VAL A 415 -8.76 -25.16 21.82
CA VAL A 415 -8.82 -23.79 22.37
C VAL A 415 -10.22 -23.55 22.95
N PRO A 416 -10.44 -22.81 24.05
CA PRO A 416 -11.79 -22.50 24.57
C PRO A 416 -12.69 -21.74 23.57
N LYS A 417 -14.01 -21.96 23.64
CA LYS A 417 -14.97 -21.32 22.71
C LYS A 417 -15.38 -19.96 23.24
N VAL A 418 -14.91 -18.92 22.57
CA VAL A 418 -15.24 -17.53 22.89
C VAL A 418 -15.76 -16.79 21.65
N GLY A 419 -16.52 -15.73 21.87
CA GLY A 419 -16.92 -14.82 20.79
C GLY A 419 -15.70 -14.15 20.14
N VAL A 420 -15.83 -13.76 18.87
CA VAL A 420 -14.75 -13.14 18.10
C VAL A 420 -14.23 -11.89 18.81
N ASP A 421 -15.13 -10.99 19.25
CA ASP A 421 -14.75 -9.77 19.98
C ASP A 421 -13.99 -10.07 21.27
N THR A 422 -14.43 -11.07 22.06
CA THR A 422 -13.71 -11.50 23.26
C THR A 422 -12.33 -12.04 22.94
N GLY A 423 -12.18 -12.77 21.85
CA GLY A 423 -10.88 -13.23 21.37
C GLY A 423 -9.98 -12.07 20.92
N ILE A 424 -10.55 -11.06 20.25
CA ILE A 424 -9.83 -9.84 19.85
C ILE A 424 -9.30 -9.10 21.08
N GLU A 425 -10.10 -8.95 22.14
CA GLU A 425 -9.61 -8.36 23.40
C GLU A 425 -8.50 -9.22 24.03
N SER A 426 -8.61 -10.55 23.95
CA SER A 426 -7.54 -11.44 24.43
C SER A 426 -6.23 -11.17 23.68
N VAL A 427 -6.28 -10.95 22.36
CA VAL A 427 -5.11 -10.58 21.56
C VAL A 427 -4.53 -9.24 22.01
N ARG A 428 -5.39 -8.24 22.25
CA ARG A 428 -4.96 -6.92 22.72
C ARG A 428 -4.22 -6.97 24.06
N GLU A 429 -4.62 -7.88 24.94
CA GLU A 429 -4.00 -8.10 26.24
C GLU A 429 -2.66 -8.84 26.15
N ILE A 430 -2.52 -9.81 25.23
CA ILE A 430 -1.32 -10.64 25.12
C ILE A 430 -0.22 -10.01 24.26
N LEU A 431 -0.57 -9.20 23.26
CA LEU A 431 0.39 -8.60 22.33
C LEU A 431 1.53 -7.87 23.05
N PRO A 432 1.32 -7.03 24.10
CA PRO A 432 2.42 -6.38 24.82
C PRO A 432 3.43 -7.33 25.46
N LYS A 433 3.07 -8.59 25.69
CA LYS A 433 3.96 -9.63 26.24
C LYS A 433 4.71 -10.41 25.15
N CYS A 434 4.40 -10.15 23.89
CA CYS A 434 5.01 -10.85 22.77
C CYS A 434 6.31 -10.17 22.33
N VAL A 435 7.23 -10.98 21.83
CA VAL A 435 8.42 -10.58 21.08
C VAL A 435 8.44 -11.41 19.80
N PHE A 436 8.51 -10.77 18.64
CA PHE A 436 8.42 -11.45 17.35
C PHE A 436 9.76 -11.49 16.63
N ASP A 437 10.05 -12.61 15.98
CA ASP A 437 11.07 -12.71 14.94
C ASP A 437 10.60 -11.91 13.71
N ASP A 438 11.40 -10.96 13.23
CA ASP A 438 11.01 -10.06 12.15
C ASP A 438 11.02 -10.73 10.77
N GLU A 439 11.90 -11.69 10.53
CA GLU A 439 12.00 -12.38 9.25
C GLU A 439 10.99 -13.51 9.13
N LYS A 440 10.94 -14.41 10.11
CA LYS A 440 10.10 -15.61 10.05
C LYS A 440 8.63 -15.34 10.35
N CYS A 441 8.32 -14.27 11.07
CA CYS A 441 6.93 -13.86 11.33
C CYS A 441 6.46 -12.72 10.42
N ALA A 442 7.23 -12.29 9.43
CA ALA A 442 6.89 -11.14 8.57
C ALA A 442 5.47 -11.20 8.00
N GLU A 443 5.08 -12.37 7.47
CA GLU A 443 3.74 -12.59 6.90
C GLU A 443 2.65 -12.52 7.97
N GLY A 444 2.81 -13.24 9.09
CA GLY A 444 1.84 -13.22 10.18
C GLY A 444 1.72 -11.86 10.86
N ILE A 445 2.82 -11.11 11.00
CA ILE A 445 2.81 -9.72 11.48
C ILE A 445 1.97 -8.85 10.54
N SER A 446 2.18 -8.98 9.23
CA SER A 446 1.39 -8.27 8.23
C SER A 446 -0.10 -8.59 8.34
N HIS A 447 -0.47 -9.84 8.61
CA HIS A 447 -1.86 -10.24 8.86
C HIS A 447 -2.44 -9.55 10.10
N LEU A 448 -1.71 -9.56 11.22
CA LEU A 448 -2.16 -8.91 12.45
C LEU A 448 -2.26 -7.37 12.33
N GLU A 449 -1.36 -6.73 11.60
CA GLU A 449 -1.43 -5.29 11.30
C GLU A 449 -2.62 -4.96 10.37
N GLY A 450 -2.93 -5.87 9.44
CA GLY A 450 -3.99 -5.75 8.44
C GLY A 450 -5.41 -6.06 8.95
N TYR A 451 -5.52 -6.75 10.09
CA TYR A 451 -6.78 -7.26 10.61
C TYR A 451 -7.69 -6.14 11.11
N ARG A 452 -8.81 -5.94 10.41
CA ARG A 452 -9.66 -4.74 10.53
C ARG A 452 -11.14 -5.04 10.54
N LYS A 453 -11.92 -4.06 11.00
CA LYS A 453 -13.39 -4.05 10.87
C LYS A 453 -13.80 -3.97 9.41
N GLU A 454 -14.94 -4.59 9.07
CA GLU A 454 -15.56 -4.42 7.75
C GLU A 454 -16.29 -3.06 7.67
N TRP A 455 -16.06 -2.28 6.60
CA TRP A 455 -16.75 -1.00 6.37
C TRP A 455 -18.06 -1.20 5.60
N ASP A 456 -19.15 -0.55 6.03
CA ASP A 456 -20.41 -0.48 5.28
C ASP A 456 -20.50 0.85 4.54
N ASP A 457 -20.15 0.85 3.24
CA ASP A 457 -20.23 2.03 2.37
C ASP A 457 -21.64 2.64 2.26
N LYS A 458 -22.69 1.84 2.44
CA LYS A 458 -24.08 2.31 2.30
C LYS A 458 -24.55 3.04 3.55
N ARG A 459 -24.10 2.58 4.73
CA ARG A 459 -24.48 3.15 6.02
C ARG A 459 -23.45 4.15 6.56
N GLY A 460 -22.26 4.19 5.98
CA GLY A 460 -21.17 5.07 6.42
C GLY A 460 -20.67 4.73 7.82
N CYS A 461 -20.73 3.46 8.20
CA CYS A 461 -20.29 2.99 9.52
C CYS A 461 -19.55 1.65 9.42
N TRP A 462 -18.76 1.33 10.46
CA TRP A 462 -18.14 0.01 10.60
C TRP A 462 -19.18 -1.03 11.01
N LYS A 463 -19.07 -2.24 10.45
CA LYS A 463 -19.79 -3.40 10.95
C LYS A 463 -19.12 -3.91 12.23
N ASP A 464 -19.89 -4.67 13.00
CA ASP A 464 -19.41 -5.30 14.22
C ASP A 464 -18.50 -6.51 13.94
N LYS A 465 -18.45 -6.99 12.70
CA LYS A 465 -17.62 -8.13 12.30
C LYS A 465 -16.29 -7.67 11.68
N PRO A 466 -15.20 -8.44 11.91
CA PRO A 466 -13.98 -8.29 11.14
C PRO A 466 -14.23 -8.49 9.65
N LEU A 467 -13.47 -7.78 8.82
CA LEU A 467 -13.42 -8.03 7.40
C LEU A 467 -12.77 -9.40 7.17
N HIS A 468 -13.48 -10.29 6.49
CA HIS A 468 -12.93 -11.57 6.10
C HIS A 468 -12.15 -11.43 4.78
N ASP A 469 -10.83 -11.27 4.89
CA ASP A 469 -9.88 -11.30 3.79
C ASP A 469 -8.66 -12.18 4.14
N HIS A 470 -7.61 -12.15 3.31
CA HIS A 470 -6.36 -12.88 3.52
C HIS A 470 -5.72 -12.67 4.91
N THR A 471 -6.03 -11.58 5.61
CA THR A 471 -5.48 -11.31 6.96
C THR A 471 -6.18 -12.12 8.08
N SER A 472 -7.29 -12.79 7.77
CA SER A 472 -8.13 -13.46 8.77
C SER A 472 -7.44 -14.67 9.39
N HIS A 473 -6.84 -15.55 8.59
CA HIS A 473 -6.33 -16.84 9.06
C HIS A 473 -5.19 -16.69 10.06
N GLY A 474 -4.18 -15.89 9.69
CA GLY A 474 -3.11 -15.53 10.62
C GLY A 474 -3.64 -14.88 11.91
N SER A 475 -4.62 -14.00 11.79
CA SER A 475 -5.20 -13.30 12.94
C SER A 475 -6.05 -14.20 13.84
N ASP A 476 -6.79 -15.15 13.27
CA ASP A 476 -7.58 -16.13 13.99
C ASP A 476 -6.69 -17.17 14.68
N GLY A 477 -5.62 -17.63 14.00
CA GLY A 477 -4.60 -18.47 14.61
C GLY A 477 -3.96 -17.81 15.83
N PHE A 478 -3.63 -16.52 15.74
CA PHE A 478 -3.08 -15.76 16.87
C PHE A 478 -4.12 -15.48 17.95
N ARG A 479 -5.38 -15.30 17.57
CA ARG A 479 -6.51 -15.19 18.50
C ARG A 479 -6.67 -16.45 19.32
N TYR A 480 -6.51 -17.62 18.72
CA TYR A 480 -6.51 -18.88 19.44
C TYR A 480 -5.36 -19.01 20.42
N PHE A 481 -4.16 -18.55 20.04
CA PHE A 481 -3.04 -18.40 20.97
C PHE A 481 -3.41 -17.55 22.19
N ALA A 482 -3.93 -16.36 21.97
CA ALA A 482 -4.30 -15.44 23.04
C ALA A 482 -5.37 -16.03 23.98
N VAL A 483 -6.40 -16.66 23.42
CA VAL A 483 -7.50 -17.28 24.16
C VAL A 483 -7.01 -18.48 24.98
N ALA A 484 -6.13 -19.31 24.42
CA ALA A 484 -5.57 -20.46 25.13
C ALA A 484 -4.73 -20.03 26.33
N LYS A 485 -3.92 -18.96 26.21
CA LYS A 485 -3.01 -18.51 27.27
C LYS A 485 -3.65 -17.59 28.30
N ASN A 486 -4.61 -16.73 27.92
CA ASN A 486 -5.29 -15.87 28.90
C ASN A 486 -6.27 -16.65 29.78
N ASN A 487 -7.00 -17.64 29.24
CA ASN A 487 -7.98 -18.41 30.02
C ASN A 487 -7.33 -19.39 31.01
N HIS A 488 -6.10 -19.84 30.77
CA HIS A 488 -5.41 -20.74 31.69
C HIS A 488 -5.09 -20.07 33.05
N LYS A 489 -5.05 -18.74 33.12
CA LYS A 489 -4.85 -18.00 34.37
C LYS A 489 -6.08 -18.00 35.28
N GLN A 490 -7.30 -18.19 34.77
CA GLN A 490 -8.52 -18.16 35.60
C GLN A 490 -8.83 -19.49 36.31
N VAL A 491 -8.35 -20.62 35.78
CA VAL A 491 -8.68 -21.95 36.35
C VAL A 491 -7.84 -22.29 37.60
N GLY A 492 -6.77 -21.53 37.88
CA GLY A 492 -5.88 -21.75 39.03
C GLY A 492 -6.29 -21.05 40.34
N ALA A 493 -7.32 -20.19 40.33
CA ALA A 493 -7.76 -19.48 41.54
C ALA A 493 -8.86 -20.26 42.29
N VAL A 494 -8.49 -21.40 42.86
CA VAL A 494 -9.30 -22.03 43.92
C VAL A 494 -8.88 -21.38 45.23
N PHE A 495 -9.70 -20.45 45.73
CA PHE A 495 -9.61 -19.99 47.11
C PHE A 495 -10.04 -21.16 48.03
N PHE A 496 -9.11 -21.65 48.84
CA PHE A 496 -9.42 -22.43 50.04
C PHE A 496 -9.65 -21.50 51.23
#